data_AF-A0A433CMF5-F1
#
_entry.id   AF-A0A433CMF5-F1
#
_cell.length_a   1.000
_cell.length_b   1.000
_cell.length_c   1.000
_cell.angle_alpha   90.00
_cell.angle_beta   90.00
_cell.angle_gamma   90.00
#
_symmetry.space_group_name_H-M   'P 1'
#
loop_
_entity.id
_entity.type
_entity.pdbx_description
1 polymer ?
#
loop_
_entity_poly.entity_id
_entity_poly.type
_entity_poly.pdbx_seq_one_letter_code
_entity_poly.pdbx_strand_id
1 'polypeptide(L)'
;MIPDEWVMSDWELPKNQEEAQAMFQYRPTTLEQAILFVKEGVAESKLLEWANFPKQQAISLAHFSLGMWIRNQLVYGYGSPYTKELEKSRLQPDDISSIILDALWNNLNGIQHSPEYYIKNKTTFEPPELIWD
;
A
#
# COMPACT_ATOMS: atom_id res chain seq x y z
N MET A 1 3.59 8.68 -18.89
CA MET A 1 2.28 8.99 -18.27
C MET A 1 1.64 7.64 -17.98
N ILE A 2 1.14 7.39 -16.77
CA ILE A 2 0.45 6.12 -16.46
C ILE A 2 -0.99 6.28 -16.98
N PRO A 3 -1.55 5.30 -17.71
CA PRO A 3 -2.93 5.36 -18.18
C PRO A 3 -3.92 5.53 -17.01
N ASP A 4 -4.95 6.37 -17.16
CA ASP A 4 -5.95 6.59 -16.11
C ASP A 4 -6.68 5.28 -15.73
N GLU A 5 -6.82 4.36 -16.68
CA GLU A 5 -7.39 3.01 -16.45
C GLU A 5 -6.50 2.10 -15.58
N TRP A 6 -5.25 2.49 -15.33
CA TRP A 6 -4.30 1.77 -14.48
C TRP A 6 -4.23 2.34 -13.07
N VAL A 7 -5.06 3.34 -12.75
CA VAL A 7 -5.02 4.05 -11.48
C VAL A 7 -6.44 4.14 -10.93
N MET A 8 -6.68 3.54 -9.76
CA MET A 8 -7.87 3.91 -9.01
C MET A 8 -7.61 5.27 -8.34
N SER A 9 -8.25 6.34 -8.82
CA SER A 9 -7.95 7.72 -8.43
C SER A 9 -8.89 8.29 -7.34
N ASP A 10 -10.03 7.64 -7.09
CA ASP A 10 -11.10 8.14 -6.19
C ASP A 10 -10.99 7.59 -4.75
N TRP A 11 -9.79 7.48 -4.22
CA TRP A 11 -9.57 6.98 -2.87
C TRP A 11 -9.94 7.97 -1.75
N GLU A 12 -10.19 9.25 -2.10
CA GLU A 12 -10.43 10.35 -1.14
C GLU A 12 -9.36 10.45 -0.04
N LEU A 13 -8.09 10.32 -0.43
CA LEU A 13 -6.97 10.23 0.50
C LEU A 13 -6.61 11.58 1.14
N PRO A 14 -6.12 11.58 2.39
CA PRO A 14 -5.43 12.73 2.97
C PRO A 14 -4.30 13.21 2.06
N LYS A 15 -4.28 14.50 1.75
CA LYS A 15 -3.42 15.06 0.69
C LYS A 15 -1.99 15.27 1.14
N ASN A 16 -1.76 15.33 2.44
CA ASN A 16 -0.44 15.59 3.03
C ASN A 16 -0.31 14.90 4.40
N GLN A 17 0.89 14.99 4.97
CA GLN A 17 1.21 14.36 6.26
C GLN A 17 0.49 15.02 7.43
N GLU A 18 0.17 16.30 7.37
CA GLU A 18 -0.54 17.00 8.45
C GLU A 18 -1.99 16.49 8.55
N GLU A 19 -2.68 16.40 7.41
CA GLU A 19 -4.02 15.80 7.32
C GLU A 19 -4.00 14.33 7.78
N ALA A 20 -3.01 13.55 7.35
CA ALA A 20 -2.85 12.18 7.79
C ALA A 20 -2.59 12.12 9.31
N GLN A 21 -1.65 12.88 9.86
CA GLN A 21 -1.35 12.88 11.30
C GLN A 21 -2.51 13.36 12.17
N ALA A 22 -3.32 14.30 11.67
CA ALA A 22 -4.54 14.72 12.35
C ALA A 22 -5.57 13.57 12.44
N MET A 23 -5.58 12.68 11.45
CA MET A 23 -6.42 11.48 11.45
C MET A 23 -5.83 10.34 12.30
N PHE A 24 -4.50 10.19 12.33
CA PHE A 24 -3.83 9.04 12.95
C PHE A 24 -3.07 9.42 14.22
N GLN A 25 -3.57 8.97 15.37
CA GLN A 25 -2.91 9.20 16.68
C GLN A 25 -1.67 8.32 16.92
N TYR A 26 -1.25 7.49 15.96
CA TYR A 26 -0.19 6.51 16.13
C TYR A 26 0.64 6.28 14.86
N ARG A 27 1.88 5.81 15.04
CA ARG A 27 2.75 5.36 13.94
C ARG A 27 2.84 3.83 13.95
N PRO A 28 2.56 3.14 12.84
CA PRO A 28 2.58 1.68 12.80
C PRO A 28 3.92 1.06 13.26
N THR A 29 3.86 0.12 14.20
CA THR A 29 5.00 -0.69 14.62
C THR A 29 4.93 -2.14 14.14
N THR A 30 3.79 -2.53 13.56
CA THR A 30 3.52 -3.86 13.02
C THR A 30 2.82 -3.76 11.65
N LEU A 31 2.79 -4.88 10.92
CA LEU A 31 2.07 -4.98 9.64
C LEU A 31 0.57 -4.75 9.85
N GLU A 32 -0.01 -5.30 10.92
CA GLU A 32 -1.42 -5.17 11.26
C GLU A 32 -1.79 -3.70 11.53
N GLN A 33 -0.92 -2.96 12.22
CA GLN A 33 -1.12 -1.53 12.43
C GLN A 33 -0.96 -0.72 11.15
N ALA A 34 -0.10 -1.14 10.22
CA ALA A 34 0.04 -0.49 8.92
C ALA A 34 -1.20 -0.73 8.04
N ILE A 35 -1.77 -1.94 8.08
CA ILE A 35 -3.05 -2.26 7.45
C ILE A 35 -4.16 -1.39 8.05
N LEU A 36 -4.25 -1.32 9.38
CA LEU A 36 -5.27 -0.51 10.06
C LEU A 36 -5.15 0.98 9.69
N PHE A 37 -3.94 1.51 9.63
CA PHE A 37 -3.67 2.89 9.20
C PHE A 37 -4.26 3.17 7.80
N VAL A 38 -4.09 2.24 6.85
CA VAL A 38 -4.68 2.39 5.51
C VAL A 38 -6.21 2.31 5.58
N LYS A 39 -6.77 1.37 6.36
CA LYS A 39 -8.23 1.21 6.51
C LYS A 39 -8.90 2.43 7.13
N GLU A 40 -8.23 3.14 8.01
CA GLU A 40 -8.73 4.37 8.63
C GLU A 40 -8.62 5.60 7.69
N GLY A 41 -7.69 5.56 6.72
CA GLY A 41 -7.45 6.63 5.76
C GLY A 41 -8.26 6.54 4.46
N VAL A 42 -8.97 5.44 4.24
CA VAL A 42 -9.71 5.15 3.00
C VAL A 42 -11.12 4.69 3.34
N ALA A 43 -12.11 5.18 2.59
CA ALA A 43 -13.48 4.71 2.74
C ALA A 43 -13.57 3.18 2.58
N GLU A 44 -14.24 2.51 3.52
CA GLU A 44 -14.37 1.06 3.53
C GLU A 44 -14.99 0.51 2.23
N SER A 45 -15.99 1.20 1.67
CA SER A 45 -16.61 0.83 0.39
C SER A 45 -15.60 0.77 -0.77
N LYS A 46 -14.62 1.67 -0.80
CA LYS A 46 -13.56 1.69 -1.82
C LYS A 46 -12.54 0.57 -1.63
N LEU A 47 -12.22 0.23 -0.38
CA LEU A 47 -11.38 -0.92 -0.09
C LEU A 47 -12.06 -2.23 -0.50
N LEU A 48 -13.36 -2.36 -0.24
CA LEU A 48 -14.14 -3.53 -0.66
C LEU A 48 -14.31 -3.61 -2.18
N GLU A 49 -14.54 -2.47 -2.86
CA GLU A 49 -14.55 -2.39 -4.33
C GLU A 49 -13.22 -2.87 -4.91
N TRP A 50 -12.10 -2.37 -4.39
CA TRP A 50 -10.76 -2.78 -4.77
C TRP A 50 -10.47 -4.26 -4.50
N ALA A 51 -10.92 -4.79 -3.36
CA ALA A 51 -10.71 -6.18 -2.98
C ALA A 51 -11.45 -7.19 -3.88
N ASN A 52 -12.46 -6.75 -4.63
CA ASN A 52 -13.18 -7.60 -5.60
C ASN A 52 -12.40 -7.89 -6.88
N PHE A 53 -11.35 -7.12 -7.18
CA PHE A 53 -10.48 -7.42 -8.32
C PHE A 53 -9.56 -8.61 -8.00
N PRO A 54 -9.19 -9.43 -8.99
CA PRO A 54 -8.13 -10.41 -8.84
C PRO A 54 -6.86 -9.75 -8.30
N LYS A 55 -6.21 -10.39 -7.30
CA LYS A 55 -5.11 -9.81 -6.53
C LYS A 55 -4.06 -9.08 -7.38
N GLN A 56 -3.52 -9.72 -8.42
CA GLN A 56 -2.51 -9.10 -9.27
C GLN A 56 -3.02 -7.81 -9.94
N GLN A 57 -4.25 -7.83 -10.44
CA GLN A 57 -4.88 -6.63 -11.03
C GLN A 57 -5.10 -5.55 -9.96
N ALA A 58 -5.61 -5.92 -8.79
CA ALA A 58 -5.85 -5.01 -7.68
C ALA A 58 -4.57 -4.28 -7.25
N ILE A 59 -3.46 -5.02 -7.11
CA ILE A 59 -2.16 -4.46 -6.73
C ILE A 59 -1.64 -3.52 -7.82
N SER A 60 -1.72 -3.90 -9.10
CA SER A 60 -1.30 -3.05 -10.22
C SER A 60 -2.09 -1.73 -10.29
N LEU A 61 -3.42 -1.80 -10.16
CA LEU A 61 -4.30 -0.61 -10.16
C LEU A 61 -4.05 0.34 -8.99
N ALA A 62 -3.63 -0.21 -7.85
CA ALA A 62 -3.36 0.54 -6.63
C ALA A 62 -1.93 1.05 -6.55
N HIS A 63 -0.97 0.48 -7.29
CA HIS A 63 0.46 0.77 -7.13
C HIS A 63 0.76 2.26 -7.25
N PHE A 64 0.30 2.90 -8.33
CA PHE A 64 0.54 4.32 -8.59
C PHE A 64 -0.42 5.29 -7.88
N SER A 65 -1.40 4.78 -7.14
CA SER A 65 -2.33 5.56 -6.31
C SER A 65 -2.12 5.30 -4.82
N LEU A 66 -2.85 4.32 -4.26
CA LEU A 66 -2.79 3.96 -2.85
C LEU A 66 -1.39 3.50 -2.43
N GLY A 67 -0.65 2.80 -3.30
CA GLY A 67 0.73 2.38 -3.05
C GLY A 67 1.66 3.57 -2.88
N MET A 68 1.61 4.53 -3.81
CA MET A 68 2.33 5.80 -3.71
C MET A 68 1.97 6.59 -2.46
N TRP A 69 0.68 6.62 -2.08
CA TRP A 69 0.25 7.26 -0.85
C TRP A 69 0.82 6.57 0.39
N ILE A 70 0.70 5.24 0.49
CA ILE A 70 1.29 4.43 1.57
C ILE A 70 2.78 4.72 1.70
N ARG A 71 3.51 4.72 0.58
CA ARG A 71 4.94 5.01 0.53
C ARG A 71 5.24 6.41 1.07
N ASN A 72 4.50 7.42 0.62
CA ASN A 72 4.73 8.80 1.02
C ASN A 72 4.41 9.03 2.52
N GLN A 73 3.37 8.38 3.04
CA GLN A 73 2.96 8.53 4.44
C GLN A 73 3.82 7.70 5.40
N LEU A 74 4.07 6.44 5.08
CA LEU A 74 4.69 5.48 6.00
C LEU A 74 6.19 5.32 5.78
N VAL A 75 6.74 5.65 4.60
CA VAL A 75 8.18 5.49 4.32
C VAL A 75 8.89 6.84 4.32
N TYR A 76 8.55 7.76 3.41
CA TYR A 76 9.32 9.00 3.23
C TYR A 76 9.05 10.11 4.23
N GLY A 77 7.90 10.11 4.91
CA GLY A 77 7.56 11.15 5.89
C GLY A 77 8.31 11.05 7.21
N TYR A 78 7.59 11.08 8.33
CA TYR A 78 8.19 10.75 9.63
C TYR A 78 8.69 9.29 9.70
N GLY A 79 8.25 8.46 8.75
CA GLY A 79 8.41 7.02 8.73
C GLY A 79 7.61 6.36 9.86
N SER A 80 7.27 5.10 9.70
CA SER A 80 6.76 4.28 10.79
C SER A 80 7.88 3.41 11.37
N PRO A 81 7.88 3.06 12.67
CA PRO A 81 8.80 2.07 13.20
C PRO A 81 8.79 0.77 12.37
N TYR A 82 7.61 0.30 11.93
CA TYR A 82 7.50 -0.90 11.10
C TYR A 82 8.28 -0.79 9.78
N THR A 83 8.03 0.27 9.01
CA THR A 83 8.68 0.48 7.70
C THR A 83 10.19 0.70 7.85
N LYS A 84 10.65 1.36 8.91
CA LYS A 84 12.09 1.50 9.20
C LYS A 84 12.77 0.16 9.48
N GLU A 85 12.09 -0.79 10.13
CA GLU A 85 12.63 -2.14 10.29
C GLU A 85 12.73 -2.88 8.94
N LEU A 86 11.75 -2.68 8.06
CA LEU A 86 11.78 -3.25 6.71
C LEU A 86 12.92 -2.67 5.85
N GLU A 87 13.19 -1.37 5.94
CA GLU A 87 14.31 -0.71 5.23
C GLU A 87 15.67 -1.31 5.61
N LYS A 88 15.86 -1.75 6.86
CA LYS A 88 17.09 -2.45 7.29
C LYS A 88 17.34 -3.76 6.53
N SER A 89 16.27 -4.37 6.01
CA SER A 89 16.33 -5.56 5.16
C SER A 89 16.62 -5.23 3.69
N ARG A 90 17.02 -3.99 3.38
CA ARG A 90 17.31 -3.46 2.03
C ARG A 90 16.10 -3.44 1.09
N LEU A 91 14.89 -3.47 1.64
CA LEU A 91 13.66 -3.28 0.87
C LEU A 91 13.56 -1.83 0.42
N GLN A 92 13.19 -1.63 -0.85
CA GLN A 92 12.95 -0.29 -1.39
C GLN A 92 11.59 0.24 -0.89
N PRO A 93 11.39 1.57 -0.86
CA PRO A 93 10.11 2.16 -0.49
C PRO A 93 8.90 1.58 -1.26
N ASP A 94 9.06 1.29 -2.55
CA ASP A 94 8.02 0.67 -3.39
C ASP A 94 7.76 -0.80 -3.02
N ASP A 95 8.79 -1.53 -2.59
CA ASP A 95 8.63 -2.89 -2.05
C ASP A 95 7.79 -2.86 -0.78
N ILE A 96 8.08 -1.91 0.11
CA ILE A 96 7.41 -1.76 1.40
C ILE A 96 5.94 -1.40 1.21
N SER A 97 5.63 -0.43 0.35
CA SER A 97 4.22 -0.11 0.05
C SER A 97 3.49 -1.27 -0.62
N SER A 98 4.18 -2.04 -1.49
CA SER A 98 3.60 -3.22 -2.14
C SER A 98 3.32 -4.34 -1.15
N ILE A 99 4.20 -4.56 -0.15
CA ILE A 99 3.98 -5.50 0.96
C ILE A 99 2.71 -5.13 1.75
N ILE A 100 2.54 -3.84 2.08
CA ILE A 100 1.37 -3.37 2.83
C ILE A 100 0.10 -3.51 1.97
N LEU A 101 0.15 -3.18 0.68
CA LEU A 101 -0.97 -3.39 -0.24
C LEU A 101 -1.35 -4.86 -0.37
N ASP A 102 -0.38 -5.76 -0.55
CA ASP A 102 -0.63 -7.20 -0.63
C ASP A 102 -1.31 -7.71 0.65
N ALA A 103 -0.77 -7.33 1.80
CA ALA A 103 -1.31 -7.73 3.09
C ALA A 103 -2.71 -7.16 3.34
N LEU A 104 -2.99 -5.93 2.91
CA LEU A 104 -4.31 -5.33 2.96
C LEU A 104 -5.32 -6.08 2.09
N TRP A 105 -4.94 -6.45 0.85
CA TRP A 105 -5.81 -7.22 -0.04
C TRP A 105 -6.16 -8.58 0.57
N ASN A 106 -5.17 -9.30 1.10
CA ASN A 106 -5.37 -10.58 1.77
C ASN A 106 -6.25 -10.41 3.02
N ASN A 107 -6.04 -9.36 3.83
CA ASN A 107 -6.86 -9.06 5.01
C ASN A 107 -8.34 -8.90 4.65
N LEU A 108 -8.65 -8.15 3.60
CA LEU A 108 -10.03 -7.93 3.14
C LEU A 108 -10.68 -9.20 2.55
N ASN A 109 -9.87 -10.14 2.08
CA ASN A 109 -10.31 -11.44 1.55
C ASN A 109 -10.23 -12.59 2.57
N GLY A 110 -9.98 -12.30 3.86
CA GLY A 110 -9.91 -13.32 4.92
C GLY A 110 -8.69 -14.24 4.83
N ILE A 111 -7.65 -13.84 4.10
CA ILE A 111 -6.39 -14.57 3.94
C ILE A 111 -5.39 -14.02 4.95
N GLN A 112 -4.76 -14.93 5.72
CA GLN A 112 -3.78 -14.57 6.73
C GLN A 112 -2.41 -15.17 6.41
N HIS A 113 -1.39 -14.33 6.46
CA HIS A 113 0.01 -14.70 6.32
C HIS A 113 0.86 -13.92 7.33
N SER A 114 2.04 -14.43 7.65
CA SER A 114 2.98 -13.73 8.54
C SER A 114 3.72 -12.59 7.81
N PRO A 115 4.28 -11.60 8.52
CA PRO A 115 5.09 -10.57 7.89
C PRO A 115 6.24 -11.12 7.03
N GLU A 116 6.88 -12.21 7.45
CA GLU A 116 7.98 -12.85 6.71
C GLU A 116 7.54 -13.43 5.38
N TYR A 117 6.30 -13.90 5.28
CA TYR A 117 5.73 -14.37 4.02
C TYR A 117 5.72 -13.25 2.99
N TYR A 118 5.27 -12.04 3.37
CA TYR A 118 5.20 -10.90 2.46
C TYR A 118 6.56 -10.39 2.05
N ILE A 119 7.53 -10.39 2.97
CA ILE A 119 8.91 -10.00 2.66
C ILE A 119 9.53 -10.97 1.65
N LYS A 120 9.34 -12.27 1.85
CA LYS A 120 9.89 -13.32 0.99
C LYS A 120 9.22 -13.38 -0.39
N ASN A 121 7.91 -13.17 -0.43
CA ASN A 121 7.10 -13.25 -1.66
C ASN A 121 6.69 -11.86 -2.17
N LYS A 122 7.49 -10.83 -1.87
CA LYS A 122 7.18 -9.46 -2.28
C LYS A 122 6.93 -9.42 -3.78
N THR A 123 5.84 -8.77 -4.18
CA THR A 123 5.55 -8.58 -5.60
C THR A 123 6.58 -7.60 -6.15
N THR A 124 7.46 -8.07 -7.02
CA THR A 124 8.27 -7.17 -7.85
C THR A 124 7.37 -6.67 -8.96
N PHE A 125 7.02 -5.38 -8.92
CA PHE A 125 6.32 -4.75 -10.04
C PHE A 125 7.31 -4.68 -11.21
N GLU A 126 7.20 -5.61 -12.14
CA GLU A 126 7.74 -5.39 -13.48
C GLU A 126 6.72 -4.50 -14.19
N PRO A 127 7.08 -3.25 -14.54
CA PRO A 127 6.20 -2.46 -15.38
C PRO A 127 5.89 -3.28 -16.64
N PRO A 128 4.62 -3.37 -17.09
CA PRO A 128 4.32 -3.96 -18.39
C PRO A 128 5.26 -3.34 -19.41
N GLU A 129 5.90 -4.17 -20.26
CA GLU A 129 6.82 -3.67 -21.29
C GLU A 129 6.13 -2.50 -21.99
N LEU A 130 6.69 -1.29 -21.79
CA LEU A 130 6.25 -0.10 -22.48
C LEU A 130 6.63 -0.32 -23.94
N ILE A 131 5.71 -0.88 -24.71
CA ILE A 131 5.76 -0.81 -26.17
C ILE A 131 5.51 0.66 -26.49
N TRP A 132 6.60 1.39 -26.68
CA TRP A 132 6.56 2.71 -27.30
C TRP A 132 6.35 2.47 -28.80
N ASP A 133 5.11 2.59 -29.26
CA ASP A 133 4.81 2.80 -30.68
C ASP A 133 5.22 4.22 -31.11
#